data_AF-A0A7S2R7C3-F1
#
_entry.id   AF-A0A7S2R7C3-F1
#
_cell.length_a   1.000
_cell.length_b   1.000
_cell.length_c   1.000
_cell.angle_alpha   90.00
_cell.angle_beta   90.00
_cell.angle_gamma   90.00
#
_symmetry.space_group_name_H-M   'P 1'
#
loop_
_entity.id
_entity.type
_entity.pdbx_description
1 polymer ?
#
loop_
_entity_poly.entity_id
_entity_poly.type
_entity_poly.pdbx_seq_one_letter_code
_entity_poly.pdbx_strand_id
1 'polypeptide(L)'
;MSNNQSCMGSLFGQEGDQVEEITSDDCFQVGELVRGKMSTSEYEELRMRNIRNNHAELNSLFGQERDQLEKIANDRKIAKENKRASSLKRKRVKAEPGLARPLTRRSRRLAEVGNVKIEPKEIKTEPNPINQSIIEEEVKRPSLEELQQSLNQVFNNAAKIESKGEQLEWRTKAVSLWGQKVLNISPPDVDWKKYVLSRQPVEPKNYTIASPLGLLQEQYADDTWRLLIACCLMSRVSSAKVKQECLAAFFNKCPTPSKALDIPPGEIEPILHPLGLFQSRYRSILELSRQFLVLPEFTLDLKAHKVYGFGEFAFDSYLLFCKGMATKCVPKDKTLRAYCSWAKASCT
;
A
#
# COMPACT_ATOMS: atom_id res chain seq x y z
N MET A 1 17.28 -33.54 60.02
CA MET A 1 16.39 -33.02 61.08
C MET A 1 15.60 -31.86 60.49
N SER A 2 14.27 -31.75 60.63
CA SER A 2 13.27 -32.76 61.03
C SER A 2 11.90 -32.40 60.42
N ASN A 3 11.06 -33.42 60.25
CA ASN A 3 9.77 -33.37 59.54
C ASN A 3 8.68 -32.53 60.23
N ASN A 4 7.69 -32.11 59.42
CA ASN A 4 6.27 -32.46 59.58
C ASN A 4 5.70 -32.54 58.12
N GLN A 5 5.02 -33.58 57.64
CA GLN A 5 3.80 -34.26 58.10
C GLN A 5 2.56 -33.35 58.17
N SER A 6 1.34 -33.79 57.85
CA SER A 6 0.88 -34.89 56.95
C SER A 6 -0.65 -34.82 56.90
N CYS A 7 -1.30 -35.10 55.75
CA CYS A 7 -2.56 -35.84 55.72
C CYS A 7 -2.94 -36.26 54.28
N MET A 8 -3.44 -37.49 54.13
CA MET A 8 -4.15 -37.93 52.93
C MET A 8 -5.65 -38.04 53.23
N GLY A 9 -6.48 -37.85 52.20
CA GLY A 9 -7.90 -38.20 52.22
C GLY A 9 -8.29 -38.75 50.85
N SER A 10 -8.24 -40.07 50.71
CA SER A 10 -8.64 -40.78 49.48
C SER A 10 -9.93 -41.53 49.71
N LEU A 11 -10.86 -41.46 48.76
CA LEU A 11 -12.06 -42.29 48.70
C LEU A 11 -12.43 -42.53 47.24
N PHE A 12 -12.56 -43.79 46.86
CA PHE A 12 -12.96 -44.22 45.52
C PHE A 12 -14.48 -44.17 45.35
N GLY A 13 -14.92 -43.84 44.12
CA GLY A 13 -16.26 -44.06 43.60
C GLY A 13 -16.15 -44.30 42.09
N GLN A 14 -16.94 -45.23 41.53
CA GLN A 14 -16.80 -45.71 40.16
C GLN A 14 -17.94 -45.23 39.24
N GLU A 15 -17.77 -45.52 37.95
CA GLU A 15 -18.81 -45.60 36.89
C GLU A 15 -19.39 -44.28 36.35
N GLY A 16 -19.68 -44.26 35.04
CA GLY A 16 -20.30 -43.11 34.38
C GLY A 16 -19.78 -42.71 32.99
N ASP A 17 -19.47 -43.67 32.10
CA ASP A 17 -19.27 -43.34 30.67
C ASP A 17 -20.60 -42.91 30.04
N GLN A 18 -20.77 -41.62 29.73
CA GLN A 18 -21.65 -41.16 28.64
C GLN A 18 -21.02 -39.96 27.92
N VAL A 19 -21.06 -40.01 26.59
CA VAL A 19 -20.56 -38.96 25.69
C VAL A 19 -21.76 -38.23 25.11
N GLU A 20 -22.07 -37.03 25.61
CA GLU A 20 -23.11 -36.18 25.01
C GLU A 20 -22.53 -35.32 23.88
N GLU A 21 -23.13 -35.46 22.70
CA GLU A 21 -22.74 -34.80 21.45
C GLU A 21 -23.38 -33.39 21.38
N ILE A 22 -22.72 -32.38 21.95
CA ILE A 22 -23.20 -30.99 21.89
C ILE A 22 -23.07 -30.46 20.45
N THR A 23 -24.18 -30.46 19.73
CA THR A 23 -24.31 -29.93 18.37
C THR A 23 -24.17 -28.40 18.34
N SER A 24 -23.58 -27.88 17.27
CA SER A 24 -23.74 -26.47 16.90
C SER A 24 -25.22 -26.17 16.66
N ASP A 25 -25.80 -25.26 17.44
CA ASP A 25 -26.21 -23.93 16.98
C ASP A 25 -26.62 -23.03 18.19
N ASP A 26 -26.99 -21.78 17.93
CA ASP A 26 -27.46 -20.75 18.88
C ASP A 26 -26.59 -20.40 20.10
N CYS A 27 -25.65 -19.47 19.89
CA CYS A 27 -25.18 -18.58 20.96
C CYS A 27 -24.86 -17.15 20.45
N PHE A 28 -25.84 -16.26 20.62
CA PHE A 28 -25.75 -14.79 20.64
C PHE A 28 -25.30 -14.00 19.38
N GLN A 29 -26.30 -13.46 18.68
CA GLN A 29 -26.35 -11.99 18.48
C GLN A 29 -26.49 -11.32 19.87
N VAL A 30 -25.97 -10.12 20.18
CA VAL A 30 -26.15 -8.82 19.51
C VAL A 30 -24.91 -7.95 19.73
N GLY A 31 -24.54 -7.10 18.76
CA GLY A 31 -23.36 -6.22 18.92
C GLY A 31 -23.15 -5.19 17.81
N GLU A 32 -24.20 -4.68 17.17
CA GLU A 32 -24.05 -3.64 16.13
C GLU A 32 -24.10 -2.23 16.72
N LEU A 33 -22.98 -1.50 16.66
CA LEU A 33 -22.99 -0.12 16.18
C LEU A 33 -21.61 0.35 15.65
N VAL A 34 -21.65 1.18 14.60
CA VAL A 34 -20.52 1.98 14.06
C VAL A 34 -19.29 1.21 13.54
N ARG A 35 -19.45 0.50 12.41
CA ARG A 35 -18.72 0.81 11.16
C ARG A 35 -19.30 0.06 9.95
N GLY A 36 -19.23 0.67 8.78
CA GLY A 36 -19.91 0.20 7.57
C GLY A 36 -19.33 -1.09 6.98
N LYS A 37 -20.22 -2.03 6.62
CA LYS A 37 -19.88 -3.26 5.91
C LYS A 37 -19.60 -2.94 4.43
N MET A 38 -18.34 -2.99 3.99
CA MET A 38 -18.05 -3.09 2.56
C MET A 38 -18.42 -4.48 2.06
N SER A 39 -19.13 -4.56 0.93
CA SER A 39 -19.62 -5.81 0.35
C SER A 39 -18.63 -6.49 -0.59
N THR A 40 -18.85 -7.78 -0.81
CA THR A 40 -18.45 -8.55 -2.00
C THR A 40 -19.57 -8.42 -3.06
N SER A 41 -19.32 -8.02 -4.32
CA SER A 41 -20.36 -7.42 -5.18
C SER A 41 -20.01 -7.14 -6.68
N GLU A 42 -19.59 -8.11 -7.50
CA GLU A 42 -19.39 -8.07 -9.00
C GLU A 42 -17.97 -7.86 -9.64
N TYR A 43 -16.98 -7.24 -8.98
CA TYR A 43 -15.60 -7.08 -9.46
C TYR A 43 -14.68 -8.31 -9.24
N GLU A 44 -14.72 -9.02 -8.11
CA GLU A 44 -14.02 -10.31 -8.09
C GLU A 44 -14.78 -11.36 -8.92
N GLU A 45 -16.06 -11.14 -9.20
CA GLU A 45 -16.76 -11.89 -10.26
C GLU A 45 -16.18 -11.55 -11.64
N LEU A 46 -15.91 -10.27 -11.94
CA LEU A 46 -15.17 -9.84 -13.13
C LEU A 46 -13.76 -10.44 -13.21
N ARG A 47 -13.03 -10.50 -12.08
CA ARG A 47 -11.74 -11.21 -11.96
C ARG A 47 -11.89 -12.70 -12.28
N MET A 48 -12.90 -13.37 -11.72
CA MET A 48 -13.17 -14.79 -11.98
C MET A 48 -13.65 -15.04 -13.43
N ARG A 49 -14.35 -14.07 -14.04
CA ARG A 49 -14.72 -14.08 -15.46
C ARG A 49 -13.49 -13.95 -16.35
N ASN A 50 -12.61 -13.00 -16.07
CA ASN A 50 -11.38 -12.81 -16.83
C ASN A 50 -10.43 -14.01 -16.66
N ILE A 51 -10.30 -14.59 -15.45
CA ILE A 51 -9.55 -15.83 -15.23
C ILE A 51 -10.13 -16.99 -16.05
N ARG A 52 -11.46 -17.15 -16.14
CA ARG A 52 -12.10 -18.17 -16.99
C ARG A 52 -11.78 -17.93 -18.47
N ASN A 53 -11.89 -16.70 -18.95
CA ASN A 53 -11.63 -16.34 -20.34
C ASN A 53 -10.16 -16.61 -20.72
N ASN A 54 -9.21 -16.09 -19.93
CA ASN A 54 -7.78 -16.29 -20.16
C ASN A 54 -7.38 -17.76 -20.07
N HIS A 55 -8.02 -18.55 -19.19
CA HIS A 55 -7.78 -19.99 -19.11
C HIS A 55 -8.38 -20.75 -20.29
N ALA A 56 -9.51 -20.29 -20.87
CA ALA A 56 -10.04 -20.85 -22.10
C ALA A 56 -9.13 -20.54 -23.30
N GLU A 57 -8.62 -19.30 -23.39
CA GLU A 57 -7.69 -18.85 -24.42
C GLU A 57 -6.34 -19.57 -24.35
N LEU A 58 -5.74 -19.68 -23.15
CA LEU A 58 -4.50 -20.45 -22.93
C LEU A 58 -4.69 -21.95 -23.15
N ASN A 59 -5.89 -22.50 -22.91
CA ASN A 59 -6.23 -23.87 -23.29
C ASN A 59 -6.42 -24.02 -24.82
N SER A 60 -6.90 -22.98 -25.52
CA SER A 60 -7.05 -23.00 -26.98
C SER A 60 -5.69 -22.93 -27.68
N LEU A 61 -4.77 -22.09 -27.17
CA LEU A 61 -3.45 -21.87 -27.76
C LEU A 61 -2.43 -22.98 -27.41
N PHE A 62 -2.47 -23.51 -26.19
CA PHE A 62 -1.47 -24.46 -25.69
C PHE A 62 -2.06 -25.78 -25.19
N GLY A 63 -3.34 -26.06 -25.48
CA GLY A 63 -4.06 -27.23 -24.99
C GLY A 63 -3.34 -28.54 -25.26
N GLN A 64 -3.00 -28.83 -26.52
CA GLN A 64 -2.39 -30.12 -26.89
C GLN A 64 -0.98 -30.32 -26.32
N GLU A 65 -0.15 -29.26 -26.24
CA GLU A 65 1.15 -29.34 -25.58
C GLU A 65 0.99 -29.55 -24.06
N ARG A 66 0.00 -28.86 -23.45
CA ARG A 66 -0.37 -29.08 -22.06
C ARG A 66 -0.89 -30.50 -21.84
N ASP A 67 -1.75 -31.05 -22.69
CA ASP A 67 -2.29 -32.41 -22.56
C ASP A 67 -1.19 -33.48 -22.62
N GLN A 68 -0.17 -33.27 -23.47
CA GLN A 68 1.01 -34.16 -23.54
C GLN A 68 1.87 -34.04 -22.28
N LEU A 69 2.16 -32.82 -21.83
CA LEU A 69 2.91 -32.57 -20.59
C LEU A 69 2.11 -33.00 -19.34
N GLU A 70 0.78 -32.89 -19.35
CA GLU A 70 -0.13 -33.32 -18.29
C GLU A 70 -0.28 -34.84 -18.26
N LYS A 71 -0.21 -35.56 -19.40
CA LYS A 71 -0.05 -37.03 -19.40
C LYS A 71 1.28 -37.44 -18.76
N ILE A 72 2.40 -36.92 -19.24
CA ILE A 72 3.74 -37.20 -18.68
C ILE A 72 3.83 -36.82 -17.19
N ALA A 73 3.15 -35.75 -16.77
CA ALA A 73 3.03 -35.36 -15.38
C ALA A 73 2.09 -36.29 -14.57
N ASN A 74 0.96 -36.71 -15.15
CA ASN A 74 -0.01 -37.60 -14.51
C ASN A 74 0.59 -39.00 -14.27
N ASP A 75 1.34 -39.57 -15.21
CA ASP A 75 2.04 -40.84 -15.01
C ASP A 75 3.03 -40.76 -13.83
N ARG A 76 3.81 -39.66 -13.80
CA ARG A 76 4.74 -39.32 -12.70
C ARG A 76 4.04 -38.93 -11.38
N LYS A 77 2.73 -38.74 -11.40
CA LYS A 77 1.90 -38.29 -10.28
C LYS A 77 1.05 -39.42 -9.70
N ILE A 78 0.53 -40.34 -10.51
CA ILE A 78 -0.04 -41.63 -10.06
C ILE A 78 1.00 -42.39 -9.23
N ALA A 79 2.25 -42.46 -9.72
CA ALA A 79 3.40 -43.01 -9.00
C ALA A 79 3.75 -42.28 -7.68
N LYS A 80 3.12 -41.12 -7.40
CA LYS A 80 3.36 -40.24 -6.25
C LYS A 80 2.14 -40.12 -5.33
N GLU A 81 0.93 -40.25 -5.87
CA GLU A 81 -0.35 -40.26 -5.16
C GLU A 81 -0.56 -41.60 -4.43
N ASN A 82 -0.08 -42.72 -5.00
CA ASN A 82 0.07 -43.99 -4.27
C ASN A 82 0.99 -43.90 -3.03
N LYS A 83 1.84 -42.86 -2.93
CA LYS A 83 2.64 -42.54 -1.73
C LYS A 83 2.02 -41.47 -0.83
N ARG A 84 0.86 -40.87 -1.19
CA ARG A 84 0.29 -39.71 -0.49
C ARG A 84 -1.24 -39.67 -0.32
N ALA A 85 -1.91 -40.82 -0.39
CA ALA A 85 -3.21 -41.02 0.27
C ALA A 85 -3.20 -40.71 1.79
N SER A 86 -2.01 -40.62 2.40
CA SER A 86 -1.74 -40.39 3.83
C SER A 86 -1.99 -38.97 4.36
N SER A 87 -2.43 -38.00 3.55
CA SER A 87 -2.63 -36.61 4.02
C SER A 87 -3.78 -35.87 3.31
N LEU A 88 -4.96 -35.90 3.95
CA LEU A 88 -6.11 -35.03 3.68
C LEU A 88 -5.68 -33.53 3.74
N LYS A 89 -6.05 -32.64 2.83
CA LYS A 89 -7.41 -32.13 2.48
C LYS A 89 -8.22 -31.57 3.66
N ARG A 90 -8.03 -30.27 3.98
CA ARG A 90 -9.04 -29.28 4.43
C ARG A 90 -8.47 -27.89 4.08
N LYS A 91 -9.21 -26.85 3.66
CA LYS A 91 -10.60 -26.70 3.18
C LYS A 91 -10.65 -25.43 2.27
N ARG A 92 -11.79 -25.21 1.58
CA ARG A 92 -12.56 -23.97 1.20
C ARG A 92 -11.95 -22.54 1.47
N VAL A 93 -12.41 -21.38 0.92
CA VAL A 93 -13.65 -21.00 0.16
C VAL A 93 -13.51 -19.65 -0.62
N LYS A 94 -14.41 -19.42 -1.62
CA LYS A 94 -14.91 -18.15 -2.25
C LYS A 94 -13.95 -17.04 -2.80
N ALA A 95 -14.58 -16.05 -3.45
CA ALA A 95 -14.10 -14.77 -3.98
C ALA A 95 -15.03 -13.62 -3.48
N GLU A 96 -15.12 -12.47 -4.20
CA GLU A 96 -16.39 -11.80 -4.60
C GLU A 96 -16.57 -10.22 -4.70
N PRO A 97 -15.69 -9.24 -4.28
CA PRO A 97 -15.48 -7.78 -4.66
C PRO A 97 -16.45 -6.97 -5.60
N GLY A 98 -16.57 -5.61 -5.68
CA GLY A 98 -17.59 -4.91 -6.58
C GLY A 98 -17.31 -3.58 -7.39
N LEU A 99 -18.06 -3.30 -8.50
CA LEU A 99 -17.99 -2.13 -9.47
C LEU A 99 -19.14 -2.01 -10.54
N ALA A 100 -19.79 -0.87 -10.93
CA ALA A 100 -19.89 0.54 -10.46
C ALA A 100 -20.76 1.49 -11.37
N ARG A 101 -21.18 2.69 -10.84
CA ARG A 101 -21.48 3.99 -11.55
C ARG A 101 -22.77 4.08 -12.44
N PRO A 102 -23.13 5.18 -13.22
CA PRO A 102 -22.56 6.55 -13.44
C PRO A 102 -23.49 7.84 -13.61
N LEU A 103 -22.94 9.06 -13.36
CA LEU A 103 -22.90 10.33 -14.19
C LEU A 103 -24.05 11.38 -14.50
N THR A 104 -23.59 12.66 -14.66
CA THR A 104 -24.08 13.84 -15.49
C THR A 104 -25.17 14.81 -14.94
N ARG A 105 -25.41 16.07 -15.41
CA ARG A 105 -24.96 17.01 -16.52
C ARG A 105 -25.19 18.52 -16.07
N ARG A 106 -25.23 19.69 -16.79
CA ARG A 106 -25.26 20.22 -18.20
C ARG A 106 -24.95 21.77 -18.22
N SER A 107 -24.93 22.45 -19.41
CA SER A 107 -25.20 23.92 -19.67
C SER A 107 -24.11 25.00 -19.33
N ARG A 108 -24.02 26.25 -19.90
CA ARG A 108 -24.46 26.88 -21.21
C ARG A 108 -23.52 28.05 -21.71
N ARG A 109 -24.00 29.30 -21.94
CA ARG A 109 -23.42 30.50 -22.68
C ARG A 109 -24.30 31.78 -22.43
N LEU A 110 -24.07 33.08 -22.81
CA LEU A 110 -23.05 33.95 -23.51
C LEU A 110 -23.43 35.48 -23.35
N ALA A 111 -22.52 36.48 -23.58
CA ALA A 111 -22.73 37.84 -24.21
C ALA A 111 -21.62 38.90 -23.85
N GLU A 112 -21.54 40.04 -24.59
CA GLU A 112 -20.56 41.15 -24.48
C GLU A 112 -21.20 42.57 -24.65
N VAL A 113 -20.48 43.66 -24.29
CA VAL A 113 -20.46 45.05 -24.86
C VAL A 113 -20.14 46.14 -23.80
N GLY A 114 -19.36 47.19 -24.16
CA GLY A 114 -19.47 48.53 -23.54
C GLY A 114 -18.17 49.15 -22.97
N ASN A 115 -18.00 50.48 -23.11
CA ASN A 115 -16.85 51.25 -22.62
C ASN A 115 -17.28 52.67 -22.19
N VAL A 116 -16.88 53.16 -21.01
CA VAL A 116 -17.26 54.48 -20.45
C VAL A 116 -16.12 55.09 -19.62
N LYS A 117 -15.82 56.38 -19.83
CA LYS A 117 -14.94 57.20 -18.97
C LYS A 117 -15.70 57.83 -17.79
N ILE A 118 -15.00 58.11 -16.69
CA ILE A 118 -15.41 59.11 -15.68
C ILE A 118 -14.19 59.99 -15.36
N GLU A 119 -14.41 61.30 -15.24
CA GLU A 119 -13.38 62.31 -14.95
C GLU A 119 -13.30 62.66 -13.45
N PRO A 120 -12.15 63.17 -12.95
CA PRO A 120 -12.00 63.55 -11.55
C PRO A 120 -12.81 64.81 -11.20
N LYS A 121 -13.37 64.83 -9.99
CA LYS A 121 -13.84 66.08 -9.36
C LYS A 121 -12.77 66.59 -8.40
N GLU A 122 -12.34 67.84 -8.57
CA GLU A 122 -11.65 68.56 -7.50
C GLU A 122 -12.58 68.72 -6.30
N ILE A 123 -12.08 68.41 -5.10
CA ILE A 123 -12.67 68.87 -3.84
C ILE A 123 -11.61 69.69 -3.13
N LYS A 124 -11.85 71.00 -3.03
CA LYS A 124 -11.00 71.91 -2.26
C LYS A 124 -11.44 71.85 -0.80
N THR A 125 -10.77 71.02 0.00
CA THR A 125 -10.82 71.09 1.46
C THR A 125 -9.61 71.86 1.96
N GLU A 126 -9.85 72.97 2.65
CA GLU A 126 -8.82 73.70 3.38
C GLU A 126 -8.21 72.84 4.50
N PRO A 127 -6.93 73.02 4.85
CA PRO A 127 -6.25 72.15 5.82
C PRO A 127 -6.79 72.32 7.23
N ASN A 128 -7.33 71.24 7.79
CA ASN A 128 -7.78 71.16 9.18
C ASN A 128 -6.58 71.34 10.15
N PRO A 129 -6.62 72.29 11.12
CA PRO A 129 -5.47 72.63 11.97
C PRO A 129 -4.83 71.46 12.74
N ILE A 130 -5.59 70.37 12.99
CA ILE A 130 -5.13 69.16 13.69
C ILE A 130 -3.89 68.52 13.02
N ASN A 131 -3.68 68.73 11.72
CA ASN A 131 -2.54 68.14 11.00
C ASN A 131 -1.19 68.81 11.31
N GLN A 132 -1.14 70.05 11.83
CA GLN A 132 0.13 70.79 11.92
C GLN A 132 1.09 70.22 12.97
N SER A 133 0.60 69.68 14.09
CA SER A 133 1.45 69.06 15.13
C SER A 133 2.00 67.68 14.77
N ILE A 134 1.81 67.21 13.52
CA ILE A 134 2.37 65.96 12.99
C ILE A 134 3.49 66.26 11.95
N ILE A 135 3.65 67.52 11.53
CA ILE A 135 4.45 67.90 10.36
C ILE A 135 5.92 68.23 10.69
N GLU A 136 6.29 68.34 11.97
CA GLU A 136 7.63 68.79 12.39
C GLU A 136 8.66 67.68 12.68
N GLU A 137 8.32 66.40 12.51
CA GLU A 137 9.35 65.38 12.22
C GLU A 137 9.60 65.35 10.71
N GLU A 138 10.85 65.59 10.28
CA GLU A 138 11.27 65.31 8.89
C GLU A 138 11.30 63.79 8.65
N VAL A 139 10.12 63.19 8.43
CA VAL A 139 9.96 61.79 8.03
C VAL A 139 10.48 61.60 6.61
N LYS A 140 11.81 61.58 6.50
CA LYS A 140 12.57 61.49 5.26
C LYS A 140 12.14 60.23 4.52
N ARG A 141 11.49 60.42 3.37
CA ARG A 141 10.93 59.34 2.55
C ARG A 141 12.01 58.27 2.29
N PRO A 142 11.75 56.98 2.59
CA PRO A 142 12.69 55.89 2.33
C PRO A 142 13.16 55.87 0.88
N SER A 143 14.40 55.47 0.64
CA SER A 143 14.95 55.37 -0.70
C SER A 143 14.20 54.33 -1.55
N LEU A 144 14.28 54.46 -2.87
CA LEU A 144 13.68 53.49 -3.78
C LEU A 144 14.24 52.08 -3.53
N GLU A 145 15.51 51.98 -3.15
CA GLU A 145 16.18 50.73 -2.79
C GLU A 145 15.63 50.14 -1.48
N GLU A 146 15.44 50.94 -0.42
CA GLU A 146 14.82 50.49 0.84
C GLU A 146 13.39 49.98 0.62
N LEU A 147 12.60 50.68 -0.21
CA LEU A 147 11.25 50.25 -0.56
C LEU A 147 11.25 48.93 -1.34
N GLN A 148 12.18 48.77 -2.29
CA GLN A 148 12.29 47.55 -3.10
C GLN A 148 12.87 46.37 -2.31
N GLN A 149 13.79 46.62 -1.36
CA GLN A 149 14.24 45.63 -0.38
C GLN A 149 13.08 45.19 0.52
N SER A 150 12.27 46.13 1.03
CA SER A 150 11.10 45.84 1.86
C SER A 150 10.06 45.00 1.12
N LEU A 151 9.77 45.36 -0.14
CA LEU A 151 8.90 44.59 -1.04
C LEU A 151 9.40 43.15 -1.23
N ASN A 152 10.71 42.99 -1.48
CA ASN A 152 11.35 41.68 -1.61
C ASN A 152 11.29 40.88 -0.29
N GLN A 153 11.41 41.52 0.87
CA GLN A 153 11.25 40.83 2.16
C GLN A 153 9.81 40.32 2.35
N VAL A 154 8.79 41.10 1.98
CA VAL A 154 7.38 40.67 2.04
C VAL A 154 7.14 39.46 1.13
N PHE A 155 7.58 39.49 -0.12
CA PHE A 155 7.44 38.34 -1.03
C PHE A 155 8.20 37.10 -0.54
N ASN A 156 9.44 37.26 -0.06
CA ASN A 156 10.21 36.16 0.52
C ASN A 156 9.56 35.56 1.77
N ASN A 157 8.88 36.37 2.58
CA ASN A 157 8.16 35.90 3.76
C ASN A 157 6.85 35.18 3.38
N ALA A 158 6.12 35.68 2.38
CA ALA A 158 4.95 34.98 1.82
C ALA A 158 5.34 33.60 1.26
N ALA A 159 6.37 33.54 0.41
CA ALA A 159 6.88 32.28 -0.14
C ALA A 159 7.38 31.30 0.94
N LYS A 160 7.99 31.79 2.03
CA LYS A 160 8.36 30.97 3.19
C LYS A 160 7.14 30.41 3.95
N ILE A 161 6.04 31.16 4.02
CA ILE A 161 4.79 30.70 4.65
C ILE A 161 4.12 29.63 3.76
N GLU A 162 4.00 29.89 2.46
CA GLU A 162 3.47 28.95 1.48
C GLU A 162 4.28 27.64 1.43
N SER A 163 5.61 27.73 1.35
CA SER A 163 6.50 26.57 1.38
C SER A 163 6.39 25.77 2.68
N LYS A 164 6.24 26.43 3.84
CA LYS A 164 5.95 25.75 5.12
C LYS A 164 4.58 25.06 5.10
N GLY A 165 3.58 25.66 4.47
CA GLY A 165 2.26 25.07 4.26
C GLY A 165 2.33 23.79 3.42
N GLU A 166 2.96 23.85 2.24
CA GLU A 166 3.17 22.68 1.39
C GLU A 166 3.93 21.56 2.14
N GLN A 167 5.03 21.88 2.82
CA GLN A 167 5.81 20.89 3.57
C GLN A 167 4.99 20.26 4.72
N LEU A 168 4.08 21.00 5.37
CA LEU A 168 3.16 20.46 6.36
C LEU A 168 2.11 19.54 5.75
N GLU A 169 1.60 19.84 4.55
CA GLU A 169 0.68 18.96 3.82
C GLU A 169 1.36 17.63 3.46
N TRP A 170 2.55 17.68 2.83
CA TRP A 170 3.29 16.47 2.47
C TRP A 170 3.71 15.66 3.71
N ARG A 171 4.05 16.30 4.84
CA ARG A 171 4.29 15.62 6.12
C ARG A 171 3.04 14.91 6.64
N THR A 172 1.89 15.58 6.57
CA THR A 172 0.60 15.00 6.99
C THR A 172 0.21 13.81 6.10
N LYS A 173 0.46 13.92 4.79
CA LYS A 173 0.29 12.83 3.81
C LYS A 173 1.24 11.65 4.04
N ALA A 174 2.50 11.89 4.40
CA ALA A 174 3.44 10.83 4.76
C ALA A 174 2.96 10.05 6.00
N VAL A 175 2.45 10.76 7.02
CA VAL A 175 1.88 10.16 8.24
C VAL A 175 0.60 9.38 7.95
N SER A 176 -0.30 9.88 7.10
CA SER A 176 -1.55 9.17 6.79
C SER A 176 -1.33 7.89 5.99
N LEU A 177 -0.32 7.87 5.10
CA LEU A 177 0.07 6.68 4.32
C LEU A 177 0.85 5.65 5.16
N TRP A 178 1.81 6.09 5.98
CA TRP A 178 2.81 5.20 6.56
C TRP A 178 2.84 5.14 8.09
N GLY A 179 1.98 5.91 8.75
CA GLY A 179 1.74 5.91 10.20
C GLY A 179 2.70 6.77 11.02
N GLN A 180 2.44 6.86 12.33
CA GLN A 180 3.08 7.85 13.21
C GLN A 180 4.59 7.68 13.41
N LYS A 181 5.20 6.51 13.16
CA LYS A 181 6.67 6.39 13.27
C LYS A 181 7.41 7.23 12.25
N VAL A 182 6.76 7.63 11.15
CA VAL A 182 7.29 8.64 10.21
C VAL A 182 7.86 9.85 10.96
N LEU A 183 7.14 10.38 11.95
CA LEU A 183 7.54 11.59 12.69
C LEU A 183 8.77 11.41 13.59
N ASN A 184 9.10 10.17 13.96
CA ASN A 184 10.13 9.84 14.94
C ASN A 184 11.36 9.14 14.31
N ILE A 185 11.23 8.69 13.05
CA ILE A 185 12.22 7.87 12.33
C ILE A 185 12.68 8.54 11.03
N SER A 186 11.95 9.54 10.51
CA SER A 186 12.45 10.38 9.41
C SER A 186 13.74 11.12 9.81
N PRO A 187 14.66 11.37 8.88
CA PRO A 187 15.81 12.25 9.11
C PRO A 187 15.41 13.66 9.59
N PRO A 188 16.33 14.43 10.19
CA PRO A 188 16.19 15.88 10.28
C PRO A 188 16.13 16.50 8.88
N ASP A 189 15.50 17.67 8.78
CA ASP A 189 15.48 18.54 7.59
C ASP A 189 15.08 17.87 6.26
N VAL A 190 14.12 16.94 6.35
CA VAL A 190 13.51 16.25 5.21
C VAL A 190 12.62 17.19 4.39
N ASP A 191 12.88 17.24 3.08
CA ASP A 191 11.87 17.64 2.09
C ASP A 191 10.78 16.56 1.99
N TRP A 192 9.62 16.84 2.56
CA TRP A 192 8.49 15.92 2.63
C TRP A 192 7.90 15.61 1.25
N LYS A 193 8.01 16.52 0.28
CA LYS A 193 7.53 16.32 -1.10
C LYS A 193 8.35 15.24 -1.77
N LYS A 194 9.69 15.36 -1.75
CA LYS A 194 10.61 14.34 -2.26
C LYS A 194 10.55 13.03 -1.45
N TYR A 195 10.42 13.12 -0.12
CA TYR A 195 10.25 11.95 0.75
C TYR A 195 9.03 11.11 0.36
N VAL A 196 7.88 11.74 0.10
CA VAL A 196 6.66 11.04 -0.33
C VAL A 196 6.81 10.52 -1.77
N LEU A 197 7.20 11.38 -2.72
CA LEU A 197 7.24 11.00 -4.15
C LEU A 197 8.23 9.88 -4.46
N SER A 198 9.39 9.82 -3.79
CA SER A 198 10.35 8.71 -3.94
C SER A 198 9.74 7.35 -3.57
N ARG A 199 8.87 7.33 -2.57
CA ARG A 199 8.19 6.14 -2.05
C ARG A 199 6.95 5.72 -2.84
N GLN A 200 6.24 6.66 -3.47
CA GLN A 200 5.07 6.31 -4.27
C GLN A 200 5.47 5.57 -5.58
N PRO A 201 4.55 4.79 -6.18
CA PRO A 201 4.67 4.36 -7.56
C PRO A 201 4.75 5.56 -8.51
N VAL A 202 5.37 5.37 -9.67
CA VAL A 202 5.40 6.36 -10.76
C VAL A 202 4.12 6.21 -11.58
N GLU A 203 3.33 7.28 -11.63
CA GLU A 203 2.14 7.39 -12.48
C GLU A 203 2.44 8.28 -13.72
N PRO A 204 1.77 8.05 -14.87
CA PRO A 204 0.84 6.94 -15.11
C PRO A 204 1.59 5.60 -15.21
N LYS A 205 1.00 4.53 -14.66
CA LYS A 205 1.48 3.17 -14.95
C LYS A 205 1.44 2.93 -16.46
N ASN A 206 2.57 2.47 -17.01
CA ASN A 206 2.70 2.07 -18.42
C ASN A 206 1.86 0.83 -18.81
N TYR A 207 1.00 0.35 -17.91
CA TYR A 207 0.01 -0.68 -18.11
C TYR A 207 -1.23 -0.25 -17.28
N THR A 208 -2.31 0.13 -17.95
CA THR A 208 -3.58 0.52 -17.29
C THR A 208 -4.57 -0.65 -17.19
N ILE A 209 -4.26 -1.75 -17.87
CA ILE A 209 -5.03 -3.00 -17.90
C ILE A 209 -4.34 -4.00 -16.97
N ALA A 210 -5.10 -4.78 -16.19
CA ALA A 210 -4.54 -5.90 -15.44
C ALA A 210 -4.11 -7.01 -16.42
N SER A 211 -2.88 -7.50 -16.29
CA SER A 211 -2.31 -8.45 -17.24
C SER A 211 -3.07 -9.79 -17.23
N PRO A 212 -3.11 -10.52 -18.36
CA PRO A 212 -3.78 -11.81 -18.40
C PRO A 212 -3.09 -12.87 -17.52
N LEU A 213 -1.87 -12.59 -17.03
CA LEU A 213 -1.08 -13.42 -16.13
C LEU A 213 -1.57 -13.35 -14.67
N GLY A 214 -2.27 -12.28 -14.29
CA GLY A 214 -2.85 -12.10 -12.96
C GLY A 214 -1.83 -12.18 -11.82
N LEU A 215 -0.67 -11.52 -11.97
CA LEU A 215 0.43 -11.62 -11.02
C LEU A 215 0.09 -10.96 -9.69
N LEU A 216 0.55 -11.55 -8.59
CA LEU A 216 0.23 -11.09 -7.24
C LEU A 216 0.81 -9.70 -6.96
N GLN A 217 1.90 -9.32 -7.63
CA GLN A 217 2.48 -7.98 -7.57
C GLN A 217 1.53 -6.90 -8.12
N GLU A 218 0.73 -7.20 -9.15
CA GLU A 218 -0.21 -6.24 -9.73
C GLU A 218 -1.25 -5.77 -8.70
N GLN A 219 -1.65 -6.67 -7.78
CA GLN A 219 -2.61 -6.38 -6.71
C GLN A 219 -2.07 -5.48 -5.60
N TYR A 220 -0.76 -5.24 -5.56
CA TYR A 220 -0.11 -4.38 -4.55
C TYR A 220 0.69 -3.23 -5.18
N ALA A 221 0.65 -3.06 -6.51
CA ALA A 221 1.45 -2.07 -7.24
C ALA A 221 1.09 -0.60 -6.90
N ASP A 222 -0.04 -0.35 -6.21
CA ASP A 222 -0.44 0.97 -5.73
C ASP A 222 0.38 1.47 -4.52
N ASP A 223 1.05 0.58 -3.79
CA ASP A 223 1.94 0.95 -2.68
C ASP A 223 3.24 0.14 -2.72
N THR A 224 4.35 0.86 -2.87
CA THR A 224 5.71 0.29 -2.97
C THR A 224 6.09 -0.58 -1.78
N TRP A 225 5.70 -0.20 -0.55
CA TRP A 225 6.00 -1.00 0.64
C TRP A 225 5.17 -2.28 0.64
N ARG A 226 3.86 -2.21 0.32
CA ARG A 226 2.98 -3.39 0.22
C ARG A 226 3.45 -4.35 -0.87
N LEU A 227 3.85 -3.85 -2.04
CA LEU A 227 4.41 -4.69 -3.11
C LEU A 227 5.69 -5.40 -2.69
N LEU A 228 6.59 -4.70 -2.00
CA LEU A 228 7.85 -5.28 -1.54
C LEU A 228 7.63 -6.32 -0.43
N ILE A 229 6.77 -6.03 0.55
CA ILE A 229 6.31 -7.01 1.55
C ILE A 229 5.69 -8.24 0.87
N ALA A 230 4.84 -8.04 -0.15
CA ALA A 230 4.23 -9.14 -0.91
C ALA A 230 5.31 -10.02 -1.58
N CYS A 231 6.26 -9.41 -2.29
CA CYS A 231 7.39 -10.11 -2.91
C CYS A 231 8.23 -10.91 -1.88
N CYS A 232 8.47 -10.34 -0.70
CA CYS A 232 9.18 -11.01 0.38
C CYS A 232 8.42 -12.23 0.93
N LEU A 233 7.13 -12.06 1.25
CA LEU A 233 6.30 -13.11 1.86
C LEU A 233 5.93 -14.23 0.87
N MET A 234 5.74 -13.91 -0.41
CA MET A 234 5.46 -14.91 -1.44
C MET A 234 6.71 -15.66 -1.93
N SER A 235 7.91 -15.19 -1.59
CA SER A 235 9.16 -15.82 -2.02
C SER A 235 9.25 -17.28 -1.55
N ARG A 236 9.56 -18.18 -2.49
CA ARG A 236 9.64 -19.65 -2.29
C ARG A 236 8.33 -20.31 -1.80
N VAL A 237 7.17 -19.66 -1.93
CA VAL A 237 5.86 -20.25 -1.59
C VAL A 237 5.12 -20.65 -2.86
N SER A 238 4.82 -21.94 -3.01
CA SER A 238 4.10 -22.49 -4.18
C SER A 238 2.60 -22.14 -4.13
N SER A 239 1.92 -22.50 -3.04
CA SER A 239 0.45 -22.38 -2.90
C SER A 239 -0.05 -20.94 -3.02
N ALA A 240 -0.87 -20.67 -4.05
CA ALA A 240 -1.51 -19.36 -4.25
C ALA A 240 -2.45 -18.98 -3.10
N LYS A 241 -3.24 -19.94 -2.59
CA LYS A 241 -4.18 -19.76 -1.49
C LYS A 241 -3.48 -19.28 -0.22
N VAL A 242 -2.41 -19.96 0.20
CA VAL A 242 -1.64 -19.61 1.41
C VAL A 242 -0.97 -18.24 1.25
N LYS A 243 -0.46 -17.89 0.07
CA LYS A 243 0.07 -16.54 -0.20
C LYS A 243 -1.00 -15.45 0.01
N GLN A 244 -2.19 -15.65 -0.56
CA GLN A 244 -3.31 -14.70 -0.47
C GLN A 244 -3.84 -14.58 0.97
N GLU A 245 -4.05 -15.70 1.66
CA GLU A 245 -4.52 -15.73 3.05
C GLU A 245 -3.54 -15.05 4.01
N CYS A 246 -2.25 -15.39 3.94
CA CYS A 246 -1.22 -14.77 4.77
C CYS A 246 -1.02 -13.29 4.47
N LEU A 247 -1.14 -12.85 3.21
CA LEU A 247 -1.00 -11.42 2.85
C LEU A 247 -2.21 -10.59 3.28
N ALA A 248 -3.43 -11.11 3.12
CA ALA A 248 -4.63 -10.46 3.62
C ALA A 248 -4.59 -10.32 5.15
N ALA A 249 -4.26 -11.40 5.87
CA ALA A 249 -4.10 -11.37 7.32
C ALA A 249 -2.95 -10.43 7.76
N PHE A 250 -1.81 -10.45 7.06
CA PHE A 250 -0.69 -9.55 7.35
C PHE A 250 -1.09 -8.09 7.18
N PHE A 251 -1.70 -7.68 6.06
CA PHE A 251 -2.03 -6.27 5.83
C PHE A 251 -3.24 -5.78 6.65
N ASN A 252 -4.13 -6.67 7.10
CA ASN A 252 -5.16 -6.33 8.07
C ASN A 252 -4.56 -6.03 9.46
N LYS A 253 -3.50 -6.77 9.84
CA LYS A 253 -2.80 -6.62 11.13
C LYS A 253 -1.76 -5.48 11.12
N CYS A 254 -1.04 -5.35 10.01
CA CYS A 254 0.03 -4.41 9.73
C CYS A 254 -0.27 -3.62 8.44
N PRO A 255 -1.20 -2.64 8.47
CA PRO A 255 -1.57 -1.88 7.28
C PRO A 255 -0.47 -0.92 6.79
N THR A 256 0.48 -0.55 7.65
CA THR A 256 1.54 0.44 7.38
C THR A 256 2.90 -0.01 7.92
N PRO A 257 4.04 0.51 7.38
CA PRO A 257 5.37 0.21 7.91
C PRO A 257 5.52 0.61 9.40
N SER A 258 4.86 1.68 9.87
CA SER A 258 4.84 2.00 11.31
C SER A 258 4.29 0.85 12.15
N LYS A 259 3.18 0.23 11.72
CA LYS A 259 2.57 -0.90 12.45
C LYS A 259 3.34 -2.21 12.29
N ALA A 260 3.96 -2.44 11.14
CA ALA A 260 4.91 -3.55 10.98
C ALA A 260 6.15 -3.43 11.90
N LEU A 261 6.50 -2.24 12.37
CA LEU A 261 7.57 -1.98 13.36
C LEU A 261 7.08 -1.90 14.81
N ASP A 262 5.77 -1.86 15.08
CA ASP A 262 5.17 -1.87 16.42
C ASP A 262 4.80 -3.29 16.88
N ILE A 263 4.53 -4.21 15.94
CA ILE A 263 3.93 -5.51 16.25
C ILE A 263 4.90 -6.45 16.98
N PRO A 264 4.51 -7.09 18.09
CA PRO A 264 5.33 -8.12 18.73
C PRO A 264 5.35 -9.41 17.89
N PRO A 265 6.43 -10.21 17.95
CA PRO A 265 6.60 -11.39 17.09
C PRO A 265 5.48 -12.41 17.26
N GLY A 266 4.98 -12.63 18.48
CA GLY A 266 3.90 -13.60 18.75
C GLY A 266 2.54 -13.25 18.12
N GLU A 267 2.29 -11.99 17.76
CA GLU A 267 1.06 -11.60 17.05
C GLU A 267 1.13 -11.78 15.53
N ILE A 268 2.34 -11.90 14.97
CA ILE A 268 2.57 -12.05 13.53
C ILE A 268 3.11 -13.44 13.15
N GLU A 269 3.66 -14.20 14.10
CA GLU A 269 4.08 -15.59 13.91
C GLU A 269 2.94 -16.49 13.40
N PRO A 270 1.72 -16.51 13.98
CA PRO A 270 0.62 -17.36 13.46
C PRO A 270 0.22 -17.03 12.01
N ILE A 271 0.39 -15.77 11.61
CA ILE A 271 0.08 -15.28 10.25
C ILE A 271 1.15 -15.73 9.24
N LEU A 272 2.42 -15.77 9.66
CA LEU A 272 3.56 -16.03 8.78
C LEU A 272 4.07 -17.48 8.82
N HIS A 273 3.77 -18.23 9.88
CA HIS A 273 4.17 -19.63 10.05
C HIS A 273 3.76 -20.54 8.87
N PRO A 274 2.55 -20.41 8.25
CA PRO A 274 2.17 -21.20 7.08
C PRO A 274 3.04 -20.98 5.82
N LEU A 275 3.78 -19.87 5.74
CA LEU A 275 4.72 -19.58 4.64
C LEU A 275 6.11 -20.21 4.87
N GLY A 276 6.36 -20.76 6.06
CA GLY A 276 7.67 -21.20 6.53
C GLY A 276 8.69 -20.04 6.65
N LEU A 277 9.90 -20.36 7.11
CA LEU A 277 11.03 -19.41 7.20
C LEU A 277 10.73 -18.16 8.06
N PHE A 278 9.83 -18.27 9.04
CA PHE A 278 9.28 -17.14 9.82
C PHE A 278 10.32 -16.10 10.23
N GLN A 279 11.37 -16.52 10.96
CA GLN A 279 12.41 -15.62 11.47
C GLN A 279 13.09 -14.78 10.37
N SER A 280 13.32 -15.36 9.19
CA SER A 280 13.90 -14.64 8.05
C SER A 280 12.90 -13.68 7.41
N ARG A 281 11.64 -14.09 7.24
CA ARG A 281 10.57 -13.22 6.72
C ARG A 281 10.29 -12.05 7.65
N TYR A 282 10.17 -12.30 8.95
CA TYR A 282 9.93 -11.28 9.98
C TYR A 282 11.06 -10.26 10.05
N ARG A 283 12.32 -10.70 10.07
CA ARG A 283 13.49 -9.79 9.97
C ARG A 283 13.47 -8.95 8.70
N SER A 284 13.02 -9.52 7.57
CA SER A 284 12.93 -8.80 6.29
C SER A 284 11.80 -7.75 6.29
N ILE A 285 10.66 -8.05 6.90
CA ILE A 285 9.56 -7.10 7.12
C ILE A 285 10.05 -5.92 7.96
N LEU A 286 10.71 -6.18 9.08
CA LEU A 286 11.23 -5.14 9.97
C LEU A 286 12.28 -4.27 9.26
N GLU A 287 13.27 -4.89 8.61
CA GLU A 287 14.35 -4.12 7.98
C GLU A 287 13.88 -3.30 6.77
N LEU A 288 12.95 -3.83 5.94
CA LEU A 288 12.30 -3.04 4.91
C LEU A 288 11.53 -1.87 5.53
N SER A 289 10.66 -2.14 6.51
CA SER A 289 9.79 -1.11 7.10
C SER A 289 10.61 -0.01 7.79
N ARG A 290 11.77 -0.37 8.36
CA ARG A 290 12.74 0.57 8.94
C ARG A 290 13.41 1.42 7.85
N GLN A 291 14.05 0.81 6.84
CA GLN A 291 14.72 1.57 5.77
C GLN A 291 13.73 2.44 4.96
N PHE A 292 12.52 1.94 4.74
CA PHE A 292 11.43 2.66 4.09
C PHE A 292 10.99 3.91 4.88
N LEU A 293 11.22 4.00 6.19
CA LEU A 293 10.98 5.22 6.98
C LEU A 293 12.24 6.09 7.16
N VAL A 294 13.42 5.47 7.31
CA VAL A 294 14.69 6.16 7.64
C VAL A 294 15.31 6.93 6.46
N LEU A 295 15.21 6.45 5.22
CA LEU A 295 15.90 7.12 4.11
C LEU A 295 15.27 8.48 3.78
N PRO A 296 16.03 9.55 3.46
CA PRO A 296 15.44 10.80 2.96
C PRO A 296 14.65 10.56 1.67
N GLU A 297 15.26 9.82 0.75
CA GLU A 297 14.71 9.39 -0.54
C GLU A 297 14.74 7.86 -0.60
N PHE A 298 13.58 7.22 -0.71
CA PHE A 298 13.52 5.76 -0.78
C PHE A 298 13.88 5.26 -2.17
N THR A 299 14.93 4.46 -2.26
CA THR A 299 15.22 3.59 -3.41
C THR A 299 15.59 2.19 -2.91
N LEU A 300 15.05 1.15 -3.54
CA LEU A 300 15.54 -0.21 -3.32
C LEU A 300 16.79 -0.43 -4.18
N ASP A 301 17.87 -0.87 -3.55
CA ASP A 301 19.15 -1.19 -4.21
C ASP A 301 19.58 -2.63 -3.86
N LEU A 302 20.44 -3.20 -4.71
CA LEU A 302 21.08 -4.50 -4.51
C LEU A 302 22.54 -4.38 -4.02
N LYS A 303 23.10 -3.16 -3.99
CA LYS A 303 24.50 -2.87 -3.64
C LYS A 303 24.64 -2.17 -2.27
N ALA A 304 24.57 -0.84 -2.24
CA ALA A 304 24.87 0.01 -1.09
C ALA A 304 23.76 -0.02 -0.03
N HIS A 305 22.50 0.09 -0.46
CA HIS A 305 21.33 0.12 0.43
C HIS A 305 20.50 -1.18 0.30
N LYS A 306 21.19 -2.32 0.41
CA LYS A 306 20.57 -3.64 0.26
C LYS A 306 19.75 -4.04 1.49
N VAL A 307 18.42 -4.04 1.34
CA VAL A 307 17.49 -4.50 2.38
C VAL A 307 17.64 -6.02 2.60
N TYR A 308 17.73 -6.47 3.86
CA TYR A 308 17.82 -7.89 4.18
C TYR A 308 16.58 -8.66 3.68
N GLY A 309 16.81 -9.77 2.98
CA GLY A 309 15.75 -10.60 2.37
C GLY A 309 15.29 -10.16 0.98
N PHE A 310 15.78 -9.01 0.49
CA PHE A 310 15.46 -8.49 -0.84
C PHE A 310 16.62 -8.78 -1.81
N GLY A 311 16.28 -9.41 -2.93
CA GLY A 311 17.20 -9.77 -4.00
C GLY A 311 16.60 -9.44 -5.36
N GLU A 312 17.26 -9.90 -6.41
CA GLU A 312 16.95 -9.56 -7.82
C GLU A 312 15.46 -9.65 -8.15
N PHE A 313 14.74 -10.71 -7.75
CA PHE A 313 13.30 -10.84 -7.98
C PHE A 313 12.44 -9.70 -7.42
N ALA A 314 12.76 -9.20 -6.22
CA ALA A 314 12.01 -8.11 -5.59
C ALA A 314 12.41 -6.74 -6.16
N PHE A 315 13.68 -6.59 -6.55
CA PHE A 315 14.18 -5.42 -7.26
C PHE A 315 13.59 -5.32 -8.68
N ASP A 316 13.60 -6.40 -9.45
CA ASP A 316 12.92 -6.53 -10.74
C ASP A 316 11.43 -6.17 -10.60
N SER A 317 10.74 -6.72 -9.59
CA SER A 317 9.33 -6.39 -9.32
C SER A 317 9.14 -4.89 -9.01
N TYR A 318 9.99 -4.29 -8.18
CA TYR A 318 9.96 -2.85 -7.89
C TYR A 318 10.18 -1.99 -9.15
N LEU A 319 11.13 -2.34 -10.02
CA LEU A 319 11.36 -1.62 -11.27
C LEU A 319 10.17 -1.74 -12.23
N LEU A 320 9.62 -2.95 -12.41
CA LEU A 320 8.47 -3.23 -13.26
C LEU A 320 7.21 -2.48 -12.81
N PHE A 321 6.82 -2.66 -11.55
CA PHE A 321 5.50 -2.30 -11.06
C PHE A 321 5.45 -0.94 -10.34
N CYS A 322 6.51 -0.57 -9.60
CA CYS A 322 6.54 0.70 -8.87
C CYS A 322 7.21 1.82 -9.67
N LYS A 323 8.18 1.52 -10.55
CA LYS A 323 8.92 2.55 -11.32
C LYS A 323 8.70 2.47 -12.84
N GLY A 324 7.66 1.77 -13.28
CA GLY A 324 7.16 1.76 -14.66
C GLY A 324 8.11 1.14 -15.71
N MET A 325 9.19 0.49 -15.30
CA MET A 325 10.27 0.05 -16.19
C MET A 325 9.99 -1.28 -16.91
N ALA A 326 8.75 -1.80 -16.88
CA ALA A 326 8.38 -3.08 -17.47
C ALA A 326 8.74 -3.21 -18.97
N THR A 327 8.71 -2.11 -19.73
CA THR A 327 9.12 -2.07 -21.14
C THR A 327 10.63 -1.98 -21.35
N LYS A 328 11.42 -1.67 -20.32
CA LYS A 328 12.88 -1.48 -20.38
C LYS A 328 13.68 -2.62 -19.74
N CYS A 329 13.14 -3.24 -18.70
CA CYS A 329 13.79 -4.35 -17.98
C CYS A 329 13.78 -5.68 -18.76
N VAL A 330 14.71 -6.56 -18.40
CA VAL A 330 14.78 -7.97 -18.83
C VAL A 330 15.05 -8.84 -17.58
N PRO A 331 14.01 -9.17 -16.79
CA PRO A 331 14.16 -9.85 -15.52
C PRO A 331 14.60 -11.31 -15.67
N LYS A 332 15.27 -11.85 -14.65
CA LYS A 332 15.71 -13.27 -14.64
C LYS A 332 14.57 -14.25 -14.40
N ASP A 333 13.54 -13.84 -13.66
CA ASP A 333 12.37 -14.66 -13.39
C ASP A 333 11.49 -14.86 -14.64
N LYS A 334 10.91 -16.07 -14.79
CA LYS A 334 10.08 -16.42 -15.96
C LYS A 334 8.74 -15.68 -15.98
N THR A 335 8.12 -15.45 -14.82
CA THR A 335 6.80 -14.77 -14.74
C THR A 335 6.94 -13.28 -14.98
N LEU A 336 7.96 -12.64 -14.39
CA LEU A 336 8.29 -11.24 -14.67
C LEU A 336 8.71 -11.03 -16.13
N ARG A 337 9.38 -12.00 -16.78
CA ARG A 337 9.74 -11.90 -18.20
C ARG A 337 8.52 -12.00 -19.11
N ALA A 338 7.60 -12.92 -18.83
CA ALA A 338 6.32 -13.00 -19.54
C ALA A 338 5.53 -11.69 -19.40
N TYR A 339 5.53 -11.09 -18.20
CA TYR A 339 4.92 -9.79 -17.94
C TYR A 339 5.58 -8.66 -18.75
N CYS A 340 6.92 -8.58 -18.79
CA CYS A 340 7.63 -7.64 -19.63
C CYS A 340 7.29 -7.78 -21.12
N SER A 341 7.16 -9.01 -21.64
CA SER A 341 6.76 -9.24 -23.03
C SER A 341 5.33 -8.77 -23.31
N TRP A 342 4.38 -9.09 -22.42
CA TRP A 342 3.00 -8.62 -22.53
C TRP A 342 2.90 -7.10 -22.44
N ALA A 343 3.61 -6.47 -21.50
CA ALA A 343 3.61 -5.02 -21.33
C ALA A 343 4.18 -4.32 -22.57
N LYS A 344 5.25 -4.86 -23.19
CA LYS A 344 5.80 -4.34 -24.46
C LYS A 344 4.77 -4.39 -25.59
N ALA A 345 4.07 -5.52 -25.74
CA ALA A 345 3.03 -5.71 -26.76
C ALA A 345 1.72 -4.94 -26.47
N SER A 346 1.55 -4.38 -25.27
CA SER A 346 0.40 -3.57 -24.88
C SER A 346 0.69 -2.06 -24.88
N CYS A 347 1.91 -1.66 -25.26
CA CYS A 347 2.35 -0.26 -25.41
C CYS A 347 2.59 0.14 -26.88
N THR A 348 2.21 -0.72 -27.82
CA THR A 348 2.32 -0.55 -29.28
C THR A 348 0.93 -0.57 -29.89
#